data_AF-A0A0R3RNU4-F1
#
_entry.id   AF-A0A0R3RNU4-F1
#
_cell.length_a   1.000
_cell.length_b   1.000
_cell.length_c   1.000
_cell.angle_alpha   90.00
_cell.angle_beta   90.00
_cell.angle_gamma   90.00
#
_symmetry.space_group_name_H-M   'P 1'
#
loop_
_entity.id
_entity.type
_entity.pdbx_description
1 polymer ?
#
loop_
_entity_poly.entity_id
_entity_poly.type
_entity_poly.pdbx_seq_one_letter_code
_entity_poly.pdbx_strand_id
1 'polypeptide(L)' 'MMESLRNNLVQACDSERITLHCPRNTQILLENVFYGRLVPSDELCPSPSTLKQQFAHNEDISCDVIQARAVS' A
#
# COMPACT_ATOMS: atom_id res chain seq x y z
N MET A 1 -11.92 15.98 -23.30
CA MET A 1 -10.52 16.02 -22.85
C MET A 1 -10.21 14.61 -22.36
N MET A 2 -9.30 13.88 -23.01
CA MET A 2 -9.02 12.48 -22.66
C MET A 2 -8.11 12.48 -21.43
N GLU A 3 -8.62 12.08 -20.28
CA GLU A 3 -7.78 11.88 -19.09
C GLU A 3 -6.86 10.67 -19.37
N SER A 4 -5.57 10.93 -19.51
CA SER A 4 -4.57 9.86 -19.65
C SER A 4 -4.64 8.96 -18.42
N LEU A 5 -4.62 7.63 -18.63
CA LEU A 5 -4.64 6.65 -17.54
C LEU A 5 -3.40 6.88 -16.67
N ARG A 6 -3.59 7.52 -15.53
CA ARG A 6 -2.50 7.88 -14.62
C ARG A 6 -2.32 6.72 -13.66
N ASN A 7 -1.09 6.22 -13.56
CA ASN A 7 -0.74 5.30 -12.48
C ASN A 7 -0.87 6.09 -11.16
N ASN A 8 -1.96 5.84 -10.44
CA ASN A 8 -2.21 6.43 -9.14
C ASN A 8 -1.70 5.46 -8.08
N LEU A 9 -0.58 5.80 -7.47
CA LEU A 9 -0.09 5.09 -6.30
C LEU A 9 -0.74 5.74 -5.08
N VAL A 10 -1.53 4.96 -4.35
CA VAL A 10 -2.25 5.44 -3.17
C VAL A 10 -1.95 4.54 -1.99
N GLN A 11 -1.78 5.16 -0.83
CA GLN A 11 -1.45 4.51 0.44
C GLN A 11 -2.33 5.09 1.54
N ALA A 12 -2.58 4.29 2.57
CA ALA A 12 -3.34 4.66 3.75
C ALA A 12 -2.81 3.88 4.95
N CYS A 13 -2.87 4.52 6.12
CA CYS A 13 -2.52 3.89 7.38
C CYS A 13 -3.66 3.00 7.89
N ASP A 14 -3.36 2.20 8.93
CA ASP A 14 -4.40 1.46 9.63
C ASP A 14 -5.52 2.41 10.08
N SER A 15 -6.77 1.99 9.86
CA SER A 15 -8.02 2.75 10.08
C SER A 15 -8.35 3.88 9.10
N GLU A 16 -7.46 4.20 8.15
CA GLU A 16 -7.77 5.14 7.07
C GLU A 16 -8.47 4.45 5.88
N ARG A 17 -9.24 5.21 5.10
CA ARG A 17 -9.96 4.70 3.91
C ARG A 17 -9.51 5.42 2.66
N ILE A 18 -9.14 4.64 1.64
CA ILE A 18 -8.84 5.15 0.30
C ILE A 18 -10.11 5.09 -0.56
N THR A 19 -10.39 6.17 -1.29
CA THR A 19 -11.44 6.18 -2.32
C THR A 19 -10.76 6.30 -3.68
N LEU A 20 -10.96 5.30 -4.55
CA LEU A 20 -10.48 5.32 -5.92
C LEU A 20 -11.61 5.75 -6.84
N HIS A 21 -11.31 6.65 -7.78
CA HIS A 21 -12.27 7.12 -8.76
C HIS A 21 -11.69 6.97 -10.16
N CYS A 22 -12.49 6.48 -11.09
CA CYS A 22 -12.12 6.34 -12.49
C CYS A 22 -12.96 7.28 -13.37
N PRO A 23 -12.39 7.86 -14.43
CA PRO A 23 -13.15 8.59 -15.44
C PRO A 23 -14.25 7.71 -16.08
N ARG A 24 -15.24 8.35 -16.70
CA ARG A 24 -16.31 7.63 -17.42
C ARG A 24 -15.71 6.66 -18.46
N ASN A 25 -16.32 5.48 -18.56
CA ASN A 25 -15.94 4.42 -19.49
C ASN A 25 -14.52 3.85 -19.28
N THR A 26 -13.94 4.06 -18.10
CA THR A 26 -12.69 3.42 -17.69
C THR A 26 -12.94 2.49 -16.50
N GLN A 27 -11.98 1.62 -16.23
CA GLN A 27 -12.05 0.64 -15.14
C GLN A 27 -10.80 0.80 -14.26
N ILE A 28 -10.94 0.50 -12.96
CA ILE A 28 -9.80 0.44 -12.06
C ILE A 28 -9.15 -0.93 -12.21
N LEU A 29 -7.86 -0.94 -12.56
CA LEU A 29 -7.02 -2.13 -12.50
C LEU A 29 -6.03 -1.96 -11.34
N LEU A 30 -6.00 -2.93 -10.43
CA LEU A 30 -5.05 -2.96 -9.32
C LEU A 30 -3.87 -3.86 -9.73
N GLU A 31 -2.68 -3.27 -9.89
CA GLU A 31 -1.47 -4.01 -10.26
C GLU A 31 -0.65 -4.40 -9.02
N ASN A 32 -0.29 -3.41 -8.19
CA ASN A 32 0.55 -3.60 -7.01
C ASN A 32 -0.28 -3.28 -5.76
N VAL A 33 -0.76 -4.33 -5.08
CA VAL A 33 -1.50 -4.19 -3.81
C VAL A 33 -0.70 -4.85 -2.71
N PHE A 34 -0.45 -4.09 -1.65
CA PHE A 34 0.27 -4.56 -0.49
C PHE A 34 -0.38 -4.03 0.78
N TYR A 35 -0.45 -4.87 1.81
CA TYR A 35 -0.90 -4.50 3.14
C TYR A 35 0.17 -4.92 4.15
N GLY A 36 0.58 -3.99 5.00
CA GLY A 36 1.73 -4.12 5.89
C GLY A 36 2.62 -2.89 5.79
N ARG A 37 3.93 -3.05 5.96
CA ARG A 37 4.91 -1.98 5.79
C ARG A 37 6.03 -2.38 4.85
N LEU A 38 6.36 -1.48 3.93
CA LEU A 38 7.52 -1.55 3.03
C LEU A 38 8.63 -0.59 3.46
N VAL A 39 8.30 0.33 4.36
CA VAL A 39 9.17 1.37 4.89
C VAL A 39 8.97 1.44 6.41
N PRO A 40 9.99 1.90 7.16
CA PRO A 40 9.89 2.05 8.61
C PRO A 40 8.73 2.95 9.02
N SER A 41 8.17 2.71 10.21
CA SER A 41 7.06 3.51 10.76
C SER A 41 7.38 4.99 10.87
N ASP A 42 8.65 5.37 11.06
CA ASP A 42 9.03 6.79 11.12
C ASP A 42 8.94 7.50 9.75
N GLU A 43 8.94 6.76 8.63
CA GLU A 43 8.78 7.32 7.28
C GLU A 43 7.32 7.34 6.82
N LEU A 44 6.54 6.31 7.17
CA LEU A 44 5.13 6.21 6.79
C LEU A 44 4.28 5.64 7.93
N CYS A 45 3.18 6.32 8.23
CA CYS A 45 2.23 5.93 9.28
C CYS A 45 2.91 5.77 10.66
N PRO A 46 3.40 6.88 11.25
CA PRO A 46 4.11 6.84 12.53
C PRO A 46 3.20 6.36 13.65
N SER A 47 3.69 5.39 14.43
CA SER A 47 3.00 4.91 15.61
C SER A 47 3.10 5.92 16.75
N PRO A 48 2.04 6.08 17.56
CA PRO A 48 2.09 6.92 18.76
C PRO A 48 3.16 6.38 19.73
N SER A 49 3.89 7.31 20.34
CA SER A 49 5.10 7.10 21.14
C SER A 49 4.99 6.04 22.26
N THR A 50 3.78 5.74 22.74
CA THR A 50 3.52 4.70 23.74
C THR A 50 3.73 3.28 23.24
N LEU A 51 3.72 3.03 21.92
CA LEU A 51 3.98 1.72 21.31
C LEU A 51 5.37 1.61 20.65
N LYS A 52 6.10 2.73 20.52
CA LYS A 52 7.42 2.77 19.87
C LYS A 52 8.44 1.84 20.54
N GLN A 53 8.38 1.66 21.85
CA GLN A 53 9.34 0.82 22.58
C GLN A 53 9.17 -0.69 22.36
N GLN A 54 7.99 -1.15 21.92
CA GLN A 54 7.72 -2.59 21.74
C GLN A 54 7.94 -3.07 20.29
N PHE A 55 7.86 -2.19 19.29
CA PHE A 55 7.87 -2.58 17.87
C PHE A 55 9.03 -1.99 17.05
N ALA A 56 9.75 -0.97 17.55
CA ALA A 56 10.79 -0.29 16.77
C ALA A 56 12.07 -1.12 16.54
N HIS A 57 12.29 -2.22 17.26
CA HIS A 57 13.55 -2.97 17.15
C HIS A 57 13.55 -4.01 16.01
N ASN A 58 12.41 -4.32 15.38
CA ASN A 58 12.31 -5.44 14.45
C ASN A 58 11.11 -5.31 13.48
N GLU A 59 10.95 -4.13 12.86
CA GLU A 59 9.92 -3.97 11.82
C GLU A 59 10.30 -4.82 10.59
N ASP A 60 9.50 -5.84 10.28
CA ASP A 60 9.63 -6.58 9.04
C ASP A 60 9.05 -5.73 7.90
N ILE A 61 9.96 -5.21 7.06
CA ILE A 61 9.65 -4.40 5.89
C ILE A 61 9.76 -5.20 4.58
N SER A 62 10.01 -6.52 4.66
CA SER A 62 10.17 -7.36 3.47
C SER A 62 8.83 -7.79 2.90
N CYS A 63 8.68 -7.65 1.60
CA CYS A 63 7.49 -8.04 0.86
C CYS A 63 7.83 -9.10 -0.18
N ASP A 64 8.17 -10.28 0.29
CA ASP A 64 8.37 -11.44 -0.56
C ASP A 64 7.01 -12.08 -0.89
N VAL A 65 6.39 -11.65 -1.99
CA VAL A 65 5.23 -12.35 -2.54
C VAL A 65 5.71 -13.72 -3.01
N ILE A 66 5.24 -14.81 -2.39
CA ILE A 66 5.46 -16.16 -2.92
C ILE A 66 4.79 -16.19 -4.29
N GLN A 67 5.59 -16.08 -5.36
CA GLN A 67 5.09 -15.99 -6.71
C GLN A 67 4.40 -17.31 -7.08
N ALA A 68 3.07 -17.34 -6.98
CA ALA A 68 2.26 -18.44 -7.48
C ALA A 68 2.38 -18.42 -9.01
N ARG A 69 3.18 -19.33 -9.57
CA ARG A 69 3.20 -19.54 -11.02
C ARG A 69 1.81 -20.05 -11.42
N ALA A 70 1.14 -19.34 -12.32
CA ALA A 70 -0.02 -19.88 -13.00
C ALA A 70 0.43 -21.10 -13.80
N VAL A 71 0.05 -22.29 -13.34
CA VAL A 71 0.23 -23.51 -14.14
C VAL A 71 -0.76 -23.39 -15.29
N SER A 72 -0.21 -23.16 -16.48
CA SER A 72 -0.95 -23.20 -17.76
C SER A 72 -1.08 -24.64 -18.23
#